data_AF-A0A7C7ULZ5-F1
#
_entry.id   AF-A0A7C7ULZ5-F1
#
_cell.length_a   1.000
_cell.length_b   1.000
_cell.length_c   1.000
_cell.angle_alpha   90.00
_cell.angle_beta   90.00
_cell.angle_gamma   90.00
#
_symmetry.space_group_name_H-M   'P 1'
#
loop_
_entity.id
_entity.type
_entity.pdbx_description
1 polymer ?
#
loop_
_entity_poly.entity_id
_entity_poly.type
_entity_poly.pdbx_seq_one_letter_code
_entity_poly.pdbx_strand_id
1 'polypeptide(L)' 'MGGKKTVGIVLLVVGIVVLLLSLLADPIGIGGSPGFGRDQIAGTIAGAIVAVVGLVLTLKK' A
#
# COMPACT_ATOMS: atom_id res chain seq x y z
N MET A 1 0.97 -3.47 24.86
CA MET A 1 1.38 -2.94 23.54
C MET A 1 0.48 -1.77 23.22
N GLY A 2 1.00 -0.54 23.16
CA GLY A 2 0.16 0.67 23.03
C GLY A 2 -0.59 0.68 21.70
N GLY A 3 -1.89 1.01 21.72
CA GLY A 3 -2.78 0.93 20.54
C GLY A 3 -2.26 1.65 19.29
N LYS A 4 -1.47 2.72 19.46
CA LYS A 4 -0.79 3.44 18.36
C LYS A 4 0.15 2.55 17.55
N LYS A 5 0.88 1.63 18.20
CA LYS A 5 1.78 0.68 17.54
C LYS A 5 1.01 -0.36 16.73
N THR A 6 -0.11 -0.86 17.27
CA THR A 6 -0.99 -1.79 16.55
C THR A 6 -1.58 -1.13 15.30
N VAL A 7 -2.06 0.11 15.41
CA VAL A 7 -2.56 0.88 14.26
C VAL A 7 -1.47 1.09 13.20
N GLY A 8 -0.24 1.44 13.63
CA GLY A 8 0.89 1.59 12.73
C GLY A 8 1.19 0.31 11.94
N ILE A 9 1.20 -0.85 12.61
CA ILE A 9 1.45 -2.15 11.96
C ILE A 9 0.33 -2.47 10.96
N VAL A 10 -0.94 -2.26 11.33
CA VAL A 10 -2.07 -2.52 10.42
C VAL A 10 -1.97 -1.65 9.17
N LEU A 11 -1.70 -0.35 9.32
CA LEU A 11 -1.53 0.56 8.20
C LEU A 11 -0.34 0.16 7.32
N LEU A 12 0.77 -0.27 7.93
CA LEU A 12 1.95 -0.72 7.18
C LEU A 12 1.59 -1.93 6.31
N VAL A 13 0.95 -2.94 6.89
CA VAL A 13 0.58 -4.17 6.17
C VAL A 13 -0.41 -3.87 5.05
N VAL A 14 -1.47 -3.11 5.34
CA VAL A 14 -2.48 -2.74 4.33
C VAL A 14 -1.85 -1.93 3.20
N GLY A 15 -1.01 -0.95 3.53
CA GLY A 15 -0.31 -0.13 2.53
C GLY A 15 0.59 -0.95 1.62
N ILE A 16 1.37 -1.87 2.19
CA ILE A 16 2.23 -2.77 1.40
C ILE A 16 1.40 -3.66 0.47
N VAL A 17 0.30 -4.23 0.95
CA VAL A 17 -0.57 -5.09 0.13
C VAL A 17 -1.16 -4.29 -1.04
N VAL A 18 -1.70 -3.10 -0.79
CA VAL A 18 -2.25 -2.24 -1.85
C VAL A 18 -1.17 -1.84 -2.86
N LEU A 19 0.03 -1.49 -2.38
CA LEU A 19 1.16 -1.12 -3.23
C LEU A 19 1.55 -2.29 -4.15
N LEU A 20 1.70 -3.50 -3.60
CA LEU A 20 2.08 -4.68 -4.37
C LEU A 20 1.01 -5.07 -5.37
N LEU A 21 -0.28 -5.06 -4.97
CA LEU A 21 -1.38 -5.35 -5.89
C LEU A 21 -1.44 -4.36 -7.04
N SER A 22 -1.13 -3.09 -6.79
CA SER A 22 -1.09 -2.07 -7.84
C SER A 22 0.11 -2.29 -8.77
N LEU A 23 1.32 -2.47 -8.23
CA LEU A 23 2.52 -2.69 -9.04
C LEU A 23 2.46 -3.97 -9.87
N LEU A 24 1.81 -5.00 -9.34
CA LEU A 24 1.70 -6.31 -9.97
C LEU A 24 0.40 -6.50 -10.75
N ALA A 25 -0.43 -5.46 -10.91
CA ALA A 25 -1.76 -5.57 -11.54
C ALA A 25 -1.68 -6.17 -12.96
N ASP A 26 -0.68 -5.79 -13.74
CA ASP A 26 -0.48 -6.36 -15.10
C ASP A 26 -0.15 -7.86 -15.06
N PRO A 27 0.91 -8.35 -14.37
CA PRO A 27 1.20 -9.78 -14.26
C PRO A 27 0.06 -10.63 -13.68
N ILE A 28 -0.74 -10.08 -12.76
CA ILE A 28 -1.85 -10.80 -12.11
C ILE A 28 -3.17 -10.69 -12.90
N GLY A 29 -3.16 -10.00 -14.05
CA GLY A 29 -4.33 -9.86 -14.92
C GLY A 29 -5.45 -9.01 -14.33
N ILE A 30 -5.12 -8.07 -13.45
CA ILE A 30 -6.07 -7.11 -12.86
C ILE A 30 -6.05 -5.83 -13.69
N GLY A 31 -7.21 -5.47 -14.25
CA GLY A 31 -7.38 -4.33 -15.14
C GLY A 31 -7.72 -4.77 -16.57
N GLY A 32 -8.57 -4.00 -17.25
CA GLY A 32 -9.08 -4.36 -18.58
C GLY A 32 -8.14 -4.04 -19.76
N SER A 33 -7.05 -3.31 -19.51
CA SER A 33 -6.12 -2.84 -20.53
C SER A 33 -4.68 -3.08 -20.09
N PRO A 34 -3.81 -3.61 -20.95
CA PRO A 34 -2.41 -3.85 -20.62
C PRO A 34 -1.63 -2.55 -20.45
N GLY A 35 -0.74 -2.53 -19.46
CA GLY A 35 0.21 -1.46 -19.19
C GLY A 35 -0.19 -0.61 -17.98
N PHE A 36 0.76 0.22 -17.54
CA PHE A 36 0.63 0.97 -16.28
C PHE A 36 -0.40 2.10 -16.37
N GLY A 37 -1.66 1.77 -16.08
CA GLY A 37 -2.80 2.65 -16.22
C GLY A 37 -2.94 3.70 -15.11
N ARG A 38 -3.85 4.67 -15.31
CA ARG A 38 -4.12 5.72 -14.30
C ARG A 38 -4.53 5.16 -12.94
N ASP A 39 -5.35 4.11 -12.94
CA ASP A 39 -5.83 3.48 -11.71
C ASP A 39 -4.69 2.77 -10.96
N GLN A 40 -3.78 2.16 -11.71
CA GLN A 40 -2.59 1.49 -11.18
C GLN A 40 -1.60 2.50 -10.59
N ILE A 41 -1.43 3.66 -11.22
CA ILE A 41 -0.66 4.79 -10.68
C ILE A 41 -1.29 5.29 -9.38
N ALA A 42 -2.61 5.52 -9.37
CA ALA A 42 -3.33 6.00 -8.19
C ALA A 42 -3.21 5.01 -7.02
N GLY A 43 -3.41 3.72 -7.28
CA GLY A 43 -3.24 2.65 -6.29
C GLY A 43 -1.81 2.55 -5.76
N THR A 44 -0.82 2.70 -6.64
CA THR A 44 0.60 2.69 -6.26
C THR A 44 0.93 3.86 -5.34
N ILE A 45 0.51 5.08 -5.68
CA ILE A 45 0.73 6.27 -4.86
C ILE A 45 0.01 6.12 -3.51
N ALA A 46 -1.25 5.71 -3.52
CA ALA A 46 -2.03 5.52 -2.29
C ALA A 46 -1.40 4.45 -1.38
N GLY A 47 -1.05 3.29 -1.93
CA GLY A 47 -0.38 2.21 -1.21
C GLY A 47 0.96 2.65 -0.61
N ALA A 48 1.77 3.40 -1.37
CA ALA A 48 3.03 3.94 -0.88
C ALA A 48 2.84 4.91 0.30
N ILE A 49 1.90 5.86 0.19
CA ILE A 49 1.61 6.81 1.27
C ILE A 49 1.16 6.09 2.53
N VAL A 50 0.22 5.14 2.41
CA VAL A 50 -0.30 4.39 3.55
C VAL A 50 0.79 3.54 4.21
N ALA A 51 1.64 2.89 3.42
CA ALA A 51 2.78 2.11 3.93
C ALA A 51 3.77 3.00 4.69
N VAL A 52 4.11 4.18 4.16
CA VAL A 52 5.01 5.13 4.81
C VAL A 52 4.40 5.64 6.12
N VAL A 53 3.12 6.02 6.14
CA VAL A 53 2.43 6.46 7.36
C VAL A 53 2.43 5.34 8.41
N GLY A 54 2.10 4.11 8.01
CA GLY A 54 2.14 2.94 8.90
C GLY A 54 3.53 2.69 9.47
N LEU A 55 4.58 2.81 8.64
CA LEU A 55 5.96 2.66 9.06
C LEU A 55 6.33 3.72 10.10
N VAL A 56 6.05 5.00 9.82
CA VAL A 56 6.34 6.11 10.73
C VAL A 56 5.64 5.92 12.07
N LEU A 57 4.36 5.54 12.07
CA LEU A 57 3.60 5.28 13.30
C LEU A 57 4.13 4.06 14.07
N THR A 58 4.64 3.05 13.38
CA THR A 58 5.23 1.86 14.00
C THR A 58 6.58 2.18 14.66
N LEU A 59 7.36 3.07 14.05
CA LEU A 59 8.69 3.47 14.53
C LEU A 59 8.63 4.57 15.60
N LYS A 60 7.52 5.34 15.68
CA LYS A 60 7.32 6.33 16.74
C LYS A 60 7.13 5.60 18.09
N LYS A 61 8.11 5.75 18.97
CA LYS A 61 8.17 5.13 20.30
C LYS A 61 7.20 5.78 21.29
#